data_AF-A0A1Z4NND4-F1
#
_entry.id   AF-A0A1Z4NND4-F1
#
_cell.length_a   1.000
_cell.length_b   1.000
_cell.length_c   1.000
_cell.angle_alpha   90.00
_cell.angle_beta   90.00
_cell.angle_gamma   90.00
#
_symmetry.space_group_name_H-M   'P 1'
#
loop_
_entity.id
_entity.type
_entity.pdbx_description
1 polymer ?
#
loop_
_entity_poly.entity_id
_entity_poly.type
_entity_poly.pdbx_seq_one_letter_code
_entity_poly.pdbx_strand_id
1 'polypeptide(L)'
;MLRDKREGTVSLAEDILAKIPGDALTNLRRADQLLANLQGKNTTPVPQVISHSQEMLTGDFDYDVVICGGTLGILLAAALAKRGVKVALLERGVLRGRVQEWNISRRELEVFIDLDLLTAEELAQAIAIEFNPVRVGFAGGWSAWVEDVLNIGVDPVYLLEILKQKFFAAGGKLYEQTPFTGAVIHPNGVRVQQLFTTRLLIDAMGHFSPISQQARKGNKPDALCLVVGTCAEGFVDNSSGDLLFSFTPIENQCQYFWEAFPARDGRTTYLFTYLDGKTDNLCLEKLFTEYFRLLPGYQNIELEQLNFLRALFGFFPSYRQSPLSTPWNYILPVGDSSGSQSPLSFGGFGAMVRHLKRLTIGICEALEVNELSAPALGLLQPYQPNLSVTWLFQKTMSVEPNQQIPPTQINDLLSAVFTQMQQLGEPVLKPFLQDVVQFSGLTKTLWQTSLSHPLIITKILPQVGIFALLDWLIHYTNLGIYTVLHHLQPFLTTWVKNLPDKSQYYWHRYFDAWKYGSGSDFHHLD
;
A
#
# COMPACT_ATOMS: atom_id res chain seq x y z
N MET A 1 -6.37 -39.67 25.63
CA MET A 1 -5.34 -40.09 24.66
C MET A 1 -6.05 -40.88 23.55
N LEU A 2 -6.71 -40.16 22.64
CA LEU A 2 -7.24 -40.70 21.39
C LEU A 2 -6.63 -39.82 20.32
N ARG A 3 -5.53 -40.31 19.74
CA ARG A 3 -4.88 -39.70 18.58
C ARG A 3 -5.81 -40.00 17.39
N ASP A 4 -6.52 -38.98 16.92
CA ASP A 4 -7.19 -39.02 15.62
C ASP A 4 -6.08 -39.03 14.54
N LYS A 5 -5.66 -40.24 14.15
CA LYS A 5 -4.89 -40.46 12.92
C LYS A 5 -5.89 -40.38 11.76
N ARG A 6 -6.07 -39.19 11.18
CA ARG A 6 -6.55 -39.09 9.79
C ARG A 6 -5.34 -38.84 8.90
N GLU A 7 -4.84 -39.93 8.32
CA GLU A 7 -4.04 -39.87 7.10
C GLU A 7 -4.99 -39.59 5.93
N GLY A 8 -4.75 -38.49 5.19
CA GLY A 8 -5.01 -38.43 3.75
C GLY A 8 -6.36 -37.90 3.22
N THR A 9 -7.06 -37.00 3.91
CA THR A 9 -8.13 -36.20 3.26
C THR A 9 -7.56 -34.86 2.81
N VAL A 10 -7.51 -34.64 1.49
CA VAL A 10 -7.19 -33.34 0.91
C VAL A 10 -8.26 -32.35 1.37
N SER A 11 -7.85 -31.18 1.86
CA SER A 11 -8.79 -30.14 2.27
C SER A 11 -9.52 -29.57 1.06
N LEU A 12 -10.76 -29.09 1.23
CA LEU A 12 -11.51 -28.43 0.15
C LEU A 12 -10.71 -27.30 -0.51
N ALA A 13 -9.95 -26.55 0.29
CA ALA A 13 -9.08 -25.49 -0.22
C ALA A 13 -7.98 -26.04 -1.13
N GLU A 14 -7.28 -27.11 -0.73
CA GLU A 14 -6.27 -27.75 -1.56
C GLU A 14 -6.89 -28.30 -2.86
N ASP A 15 -8.06 -28.94 -2.78
CA ASP A 15 -8.77 -29.50 -3.94
C ASP A 15 -9.18 -28.43 -4.95
N ILE A 16 -9.67 -27.28 -4.50
CA ILE A 16 -10.04 -26.16 -5.39
C ILE A 16 -8.78 -25.51 -5.96
N LEU A 17 -7.80 -25.16 -5.11
CA LEU A 17 -6.57 -24.47 -5.53
C LEU A 17 -5.72 -25.31 -6.50
N ALA A 18 -5.73 -26.63 -6.37
CA ALA A 18 -5.02 -27.53 -7.28
C ALA A 18 -5.63 -27.53 -8.71
N LYS A 19 -6.90 -27.16 -8.85
CA LYS A 19 -7.61 -27.08 -10.14
C LYS A 19 -7.48 -25.71 -10.82
N ILE A 20 -7.14 -24.67 -10.06
CA ILE A 20 -6.95 -23.31 -10.60
C ILE A 20 -5.65 -23.25 -11.42
N PRO A 21 -5.66 -22.65 -12.62
CA PRO A 21 -4.45 -22.50 -13.43
C PRO A 21 -3.29 -21.77 -12.72
N GLY A 22 -2.05 -22.06 -13.13
CA GLY A 22 -0.87 -21.31 -12.68
C GLY A 22 -0.22 -21.81 -11.39
N ASP A 23 -0.40 -23.10 -11.04
CA ASP A 23 0.26 -23.74 -9.89
C ASP A 23 -0.02 -23.00 -8.56
N ALA A 24 -1.29 -22.62 -8.37
CA ALA A 24 -1.74 -21.76 -7.28
C ALA A 24 -1.38 -22.31 -5.90
N LEU A 25 -1.59 -23.62 -5.67
CA LEU A 25 -1.30 -24.26 -4.38
C LEU A 25 0.20 -24.24 -4.04
N THR A 26 1.08 -24.52 -5.00
CA THR A 26 2.54 -24.46 -4.76
C THR A 26 3.00 -23.04 -4.49
N ASN A 27 2.48 -22.07 -5.24
CA ASN A 27 2.79 -20.65 -5.03
C ASN A 27 2.29 -20.13 -3.68
N LEU A 28 1.12 -20.59 -3.22
CA LEU A 28 0.58 -20.31 -1.89
C LEU A 28 1.52 -20.81 -0.79
N ARG A 29 1.98 -22.05 -0.91
CA ARG A 29 2.93 -22.65 0.05
C ARG A 29 4.28 -21.93 0.09
N ARG A 30 4.76 -21.43 -1.05
CA ARG A 30 5.94 -20.56 -1.09
C ARG A 30 5.71 -19.23 -0.36
N ALA A 31 4.53 -18.63 -0.53
CA ALA A 31 4.16 -17.40 0.19
C ALA A 31 4.06 -17.66 1.71
N ASP A 32 3.51 -18.79 2.14
CA ASP A 32 3.46 -19.18 3.55
C ASP A 32 4.86 -19.39 4.16
N GLN A 33 5.81 -19.93 3.39
CA GLN A 33 7.21 -20.02 3.83
C GLN A 33 7.83 -18.63 4.04
N LEU A 34 7.57 -17.68 3.13
CA LEU A 34 8.05 -16.30 3.28
C LEU A 34 7.42 -15.60 4.49
N LEU A 35 6.12 -15.80 4.71
CA LEU A 35 5.40 -15.30 5.89
C LEU A 35 5.99 -15.87 7.19
N ALA A 36 6.25 -17.18 7.23
CA ALA A 36 6.87 -17.84 8.38
C ALA A 36 8.28 -17.29 8.67
N ASN A 37 9.08 -17.03 7.63
CA ASN A 37 10.38 -16.38 7.77
C ASN A 37 10.26 -14.97 8.35
N LEU A 38 9.31 -14.18 7.86
CA LEU A 38 9.07 -12.81 8.32
C LEU A 38 8.58 -12.77 9.78
N GLN A 39 7.76 -13.73 10.20
CA GLN A 39 7.34 -13.91 11.60
C GLN A 39 8.50 -14.39 12.49
N GLY A 40 9.64 -14.76 11.91
CA GLY A 40 10.82 -15.24 12.62
C GLY A 40 10.71 -16.68 13.11
N LYS A 41 9.87 -17.50 12.46
CA LYS A 41 9.83 -18.96 12.70
C LYS A 41 11.10 -19.65 12.22
N ASN A 42 11.77 -19.05 11.23
CA ASN A 42 13.06 -19.50 10.71
C ASN A 42 14.09 -18.38 10.82
N THR A 43 15.33 -18.72 11.20
CA THR A 43 16.44 -17.76 11.22
C THR A 43 16.90 -17.50 9.79
N THR A 44 16.51 -16.35 9.23
CA THR A 44 16.99 -15.90 7.92
C THR A 44 18.00 -14.77 8.11
N PRO A 45 19.20 -14.84 7.52
CA PRO A 45 20.18 -13.76 7.67
C PRO A 45 19.65 -12.48 7.00
N VAL A 46 19.87 -11.33 7.66
CA VAL A 46 19.56 -10.03 7.07
C VAL A 46 20.49 -9.79 5.88
N PRO A 47 19.97 -9.50 4.68
CA PRO A 47 20.81 -9.27 3.52
C PRO A 47 21.78 -8.10 3.74
N GLN A 48 23.03 -8.25 3.28
CA GLN A 48 24.03 -7.18 3.26
C GLN A 48 24.33 -6.83 1.80
N VAL A 49 23.47 -6.00 1.22
CA VAL A 49 23.50 -5.65 -0.21
C VAL A 49 24.05 -4.25 -0.47
N ILE A 50 24.07 -3.39 0.55
CA ILE A 50 24.69 -2.06 0.52
C ILE A 50 26.01 -2.09 1.27
N SER A 51 27.08 -1.65 0.60
CA SER A 51 28.40 -1.45 1.20
C SER A 51 28.96 -0.06 0.87
N HIS A 52 30.11 0.29 1.44
CA HIS A 52 30.74 1.60 1.27
C HIS A 52 32.15 1.47 0.71
N SER A 53 32.54 2.44 -0.12
CA SER A 53 33.92 2.66 -0.55
C SER A 53 34.34 4.09 -0.26
N GLN A 54 35.64 4.29 0.01
CA GLN A 54 36.25 5.62 0.14
C GLN A 54 36.76 6.15 -1.21
N GLU A 55 36.79 5.31 -2.24
CA GLU A 55 37.23 5.69 -3.58
C GLU A 55 36.16 6.52 -4.28
N MET A 56 36.56 7.56 -4.99
CA MET A 56 35.66 8.32 -5.87
C MET A 56 35.35 7.51 -7.13
N LEU A 57 34.13 7.61 -7.63
CA LEU A 57 33.81 7.14 -8.97
C LEU A 57 34.52 8.04 -10.00
N THR A 58 35.15 7.43 -11.00
CA THR A 58 35.86 8.09 -12.10
C THR A 58 35.04 8.06 -13.38
N GLY A 59 35.19 9.08 -14.22
CA GLY A 59 34.40 9.24 -15.45
C GLY A 59 33.01 9.81 -15.20
N ASP A 60 32.23 9.94 -16.27
CA ASP A 60 30.83 10.35 -16.20
C ASP A 60 29.95 9.20 -15.70
N PHE A 61 28.84 9.53 -15.05
CA PHE A 61 27.86 8.52 -14.64
C PHE A 61 27.19 7.88 -15.85
N ASP A 62 27.01 6.55 -15.80
CA ASP A 62 26.24 5.83 -16.81
C ASP A 62 24.78 6.31 -16.85
N TYR A 63 24.22 6.65 -15.69
CA TYR A 63 22.85 7.12 -15.52
C TYR A 63 22.75 8.21 -14.44
N ASP A 64 21.76 9.11 -14.55
CA ASP A 64 21.41 9.98 -13.42
C ASP A 64 20.72 9.17 -12.33
N VAL A 65 19.84 8.25 -12.74
CA VAL A 65 19.03 7.42 -11.85
C VAL A 65 19.04 5.97 -12.32
N VAL A 66 19.30 5.05 -11.39
CA VAL A 66 19.02 3.62 -11.55
C VAL A 66 17.85 3.28 -10.64
N ILE A 67 16.81 2.66 -11.17
CA ILE A 67 15.64 2.20 -10.42
C ILE A 67 15.66 0.67 -10.39
N CYS A 68 15.52 0.07 -9.21
CA CYS A 68 15.40 -1.37 -9.05
C CYS A 68 13.96 -1.74 -8.69
N GLY A 69 13.33 -2.63 -9.46
CA GLY A 69 11.93 -3.01 -9.32
C GLY A 69 11.04 -2.32 -10.35
N GLY A 70 10.53 -3.07 -11.31
CA GLY A 70 9.88 -2.57 -12.52
C GLY A 70 8.39 -2.31 -12.37
N THR A 71 7.64 -3.13 -11.63
CA THR A 71 6.17 -3.12 -11.64
C THR A 71 5.58 -1.74 -11.35
N LEU A 72 5.92 -1.14 -10.21
CA LEU A 72 5.53 0.24 -9.88
C LEU A 72 6.64 1.24 -10.24
N GLY A 73 7.89 0.80 -10.33
CA GLY A 73 9.03 1.65 -10.68
C GLY A 73 8.94 2.23 -12.09
N ILE A 74 8.27 1.56 -13.05
CA ILE A 74 8.12 2.08 -14.41
C ILE A 74 7.30 3.37 -14.47
N LEU A 75 6.34 3.57 -13.56
CA LEU A 75 5.57 4.82 -13.48
C LEU A 75 6.51 6.01 -13.24
N LEU A 76 7.41 5.87 -12.26
CA LEU A 76 8.39 6.89 -11.92
C LEU A 76 9.50 6.98 -12.96
N ALA A 77 9.97 5.84 -13.49
CA ALA A 77 10.99 5.79 -14.52
C ALA A 77 10.57 6.57 -15.78
N ALA A 78 9.34 6.35 -16.25
CA ALA A 78 8.76 7.07 -17.38
C ALA A 78 8.66 8.57 -17.08
N ALA A 79 8.17 8.95 -15.89
CA ALA A 79 8.01 10.34 -15.50
C ALA A 79 9.34 11.11 -15.43
N LEU A 80 10.37 10.49 -14.87
CA LEU A 80 11.72 11.06 -14.81
C LEU A 80 12.36 11.15 -16.20
N ALA A 81 12.26 10.08 -17.01
CA ALA A 81 12.83 10.06 -18.36
C ALA A 81 12.19 11.13 -19.26
N LYS A 82 10.86 11.34 -19.19
CA LYS A 82 10.18 12.41 -19.94
C LYS A 82 10.68 13.82 -19.57
N ARG A 83 11.27 13.99 -18.39
CA ARG A 83 11.89 15.24 -17.93
C ARG A 83 13.38 15.34 -18.26
N GLY A 84 13.90 14.42 -19.07
CA GLY A 84 15.30 14.44 -19.53
C GLY A 84 16.29 13.78 -18.57
N VAL A 85 15.83 13.15 -17.48
CA VAL A 85 16.69 12.39 -16.58
C VAL A 85 17.15 11.11 -17.29
N LYS A 86 18.45 10.79 -17.27
CA LYS A 86 18.97 9.56 -17.85
C LYS A 86 18.71 8.38 -16.91
N VAL A 87 17.68 7.58 -17.20
CA VAL A 87 17.19 6.53 -16.29
C VAL A 87 17.47 5.12 -16.83
N ALA A 88 17.99 4.25 -15.96
CA ALA A 88 17.95 2.79 -16.11
C ALA A 88 16.95 2.17 -15.14
N LEU A 89 16.16 1.21 -15.62
CA LEU A 89 15.22 0.43 -14.81
C LEU A 89 15.64 -1.05 -14.85
N LEU A 90 15.83 -1.65 -13.69
CA LEU A 90 16.21 -3.05 -13.53
C LEU A 90 15.02 -3.84 -12.98
N GLU A 91 14.68 -4.93 -13.64
CA GLU A 91 13.62 -5.85 -13.24
C GLU A 91 14.15 -7.28 -13.16
N ARG A 92 13.82 -8.00 -12.08
CA ARG A 92 14.24 -9.39 -11.88
C ARG A 92 13.61 -10.32 -12.90
N GLY A 93 12.37 -10.07 -13.31
CA GLY A 93 11.66 -10.84 -14.31
C GLY A 93 11.56 -10.12 -15.66
N VAL A 94 10.56 -10.50 -16.43
CA VAL A 94 10.03 -9.69 -17.53
C VAL A 94 9.09 -8.66 -16.93
N LEU A 95 9.25 -7.38 -17.28
CA LEU A 95 8.38 -6.31 -16.83
C LEU A 95 7.04 -6.42 -17.56
N ARG A 96 6.05 -6.97 -16.85
CA ARG A 96 4.69 -7.13 -17.34
C ARG A 96 3.69 -6.96 -16.20
N GLY A 97 2.58 -6.30 -16.50
CA GLY A 97 1.44 -6.23 -15.60
C GLY A 97 0.83 -7.60 -15.32
N ARG A 98 0.18 -7.73 -14.18
CA ARG A 98 -0.65 -8.91 -13.87
C ARG A 98 -2.01 -8.76 -14.55
N VAL A 99 -2.68 -9.88 -14.80
CA VAL A 99 -4.05 -9.89 -15.38
C VAL A 99 -5.09 -9.40 -14.38
N GLN A 100 -4.79 -9.48 -13.09
CA GLN A 100 -5.62 -8.94 -12.00
C GLN A 100 -5.62 -7.41 -12.05
N GLU A 101 -6.82 -6.83 -12.11
CA GLU A 101 -7.04 -5.39 -12.12
C GLU A 101 -6.58 -4.72 -10.82
N TRP A 102 -6.20 -3.44 -10.92
CA TRP A 102 -5.94 -2.59 -9.76
C TRP A 102 -7.10 -1.63 -9.55
N ASN A 103 -7.77 -1.74 -8.41
CA ASN A 103 -8.86 -0.85 -8.03
C ASN A 103 -8.33 0.51 -7.56
N ILE A 104 -8.89 1.58 -8.10
CA ILE A 104 -8.54 2.97 -7.79
C ILE A 104 -9.73 3.89 -8.08
N SER A 105 -9.74 5.12 -7.57
CA SER A 105 -10.77 6.09 -7.88
C SER A 105 -10.39 6.89 -9.13
N ARG A 106 -11.37 7.24 -9.97
CA ARG A 106 -11.15 7.90 -11.28
C ARG A 106 -10.19 9.10 -11.21
N ARG A 107 -10.37 9.95 -10.21
CA ARG A 107 -9.56 11.17 -10.04
C ARG A 107 -8.07 10.90 -9.85
N GLU A 108 -7.72 9.84 -9.14
CA GLU A 108 -6.31 9.54 -8.83
C GLU A 108 -5.51 9.26 -10.12
N LEU A 109 -6.19 8.80 -11.18
CA LEU A 109 -5.60 8.53 -12.48
C LEU A 109 -5.27 9.79 -13.29
N GLU A 110 -5.82 10.96 -12.95
CA GLU A 110 -5.52 12.24 -13.62
C GLU A 110 -4.03 12.56 -13.60
N VAL A 111 -3.30 12.06 -12.59
CA VAL A 111 -1.86 12.25 -12.47
C VAL A 111 -1.08 11.74 -13.69
N PHE A 112 -1.60 10.73 -14.40
CA PHE A 112 -0.97 10.23 -15.61
C PHE A 112 -1.06 11.23 -16.76
N ILE A 113 -2.15 12.00 -16.84
CA ILE A 113 -2.32 13.07 -17.83
C ILE A 113 -1.48 14.29 -17.41
N ASP A 114 -1.54 14.68 -16.13
CA ASP A 114 -0.78 15.81 -15.56
C ASP A 114 0.73 15.71 -15.76
N LEU A 115 1.26 14.48 -15.83
CA LEU A 115 2.67 14.19 -16.05
C LEU A 115 2.97 13.82 -17.50
N ASP A 116 2.00 13.99 -18.40
CA ASP A 116 2.03 13.61 -19.81
C ASP A 116 2.43 12.14 -20.02
N LEU A 117 2.20 11.26 -19.05
CA LEU A 117 2.52 9.84 -19.15
C LEU A 117 1.55 9.11 -20.08
N LEU A 118 0.28 9.50 -20.06
CA LEU A 118 -0.77 8.99 -20.93
C LEU A 118 -1.53 10.15 -21.57
N THR A 119 -2.07 9.89 -22.75
CA THR A 119 -3.17 10.68 -23.33
C THR A 119 -4.50 10.30 -22.68
N ALA A 120 -5.54 11.11 -22.88
CA ALA A 120 -6.88 10.80 -22.38
C ALA A 120 -7.41 9.48 -22.96
N GLU A 121 -7.12 9.22 -24.24
CA GLU A 121 -7.49 8.00 -24.95
C GLU A 121 -6.75 6.78 -24.39
N GLU A 122 -5.43 6.90 -24.17
CA GLU A 122 -4.64 5.81 -23.57
C GLU A 122 -5.09 5.52 -22.14
N LEU A 123 -5.43 6.54 -21.35
CA LEU A 123 -5.96 6.35 -20.01
C LEU A 123 -7.33 5.66 -20.04
N ALA A 124 -8.22 6.07 -20.93
CA ALA A 124 -9.52 5.42 -21.11
C ALA A 124 -9.36 3.94 -21.49
N GLN A 125 -8.38 3.61 -22.34
CA GLN A 125 -8.08 2.22 -22.70
C GLN A 125 -7.44 1.41 -21.55
N ALA A 126 -6.72 2.07 -20.64
CA ALA A 126 -6.18 1.42 -19.44
C ALA A 126 -7.26 1.06 -18.41
N ILE A 127 -8.44 1.68 -18.47
CA ILE A 127 -9.57 1.34 -17.61
C ILE A 127 -10.27 0.10 -18.18
N ALA A 128 -10.17 -1.01 -17.46
CA ALA A 128 -10.80 -2.28 -17.86
C ALA A 128 -12.30 -2.29 -17.54
N ILE A 129 -12.67 -1.71 -16.39
CA ILE A 129 -14.02 -1.72 -15.87
C ILE A 129 -14.26 -0.51 -14.96
N GLU A 130 -15.48 -0.01 -14.97
CA GLU A 130 -16.01 0.98 -14.04
C GLU A 130 -17.35 0.43 -13.53
N PHE A 131 -17.56 0.50 -12.21
CA PHE A 131 -18.76 0.01 -11.56
C PHE A 131 -19.18 0.98 -10.47
N ASN A 132 -20.45 0.93 -10.08
CA ASN A 132 -21.00 1.67 -8.94
C ASN A 132 -22.32 0.98 -8.56
N PRO A 133 -22.73 0.99 -7.28
CA PRO A 133 -22.03 1.57 -6.13
C PRO A 133 -21.04 0.60 -5.46
N VAL A 134 -20.35 1.08 -4.42
CA VAL A 134 -19.48 0.28 -3.54
C VAL A 134 -20.03 0.27 -2.12
N ARG A 135 -20.09 -0.91 -1.49
CA ARG A 135 -20.61 -1.12 -0.15
C ARG A 135 -19.52 -1.08 0.91
N VAL A 136 -19.88 -0.57 2.07
CA VAL A 136 -19.19 -0.78 3.35
C VAL A 136 -20.22 -1.30 4.33
N GLY A 137 -19.90 -2.30 5.16
CA GLY A 137 -20.86 -2.82 6.11
C GLY A 137 -20.31 -3.81 7.13
N PHE A 138 -21.00 -3.91 8.26
CA PHE A 138 -20.57 -4.74 9.38
C PHE A 138 -21.76 -5.48 10.01
N ALA A 139 -21.49 -6.69 10.52
CA ALA A 139 -22.46 -7.49 11.24
C ALA A 139 -23.06 -6.68 12.41
N GLY A 140 -24.37 -6.77 12.63
CA GLY A 140 -25.05 -5.95 13.64
C GLY A 140 -25.80 -4.74 13.07
N GLY A 141 -25.79 -4.53 11.74
CA GLY A 141 -26.86 -3.82 11.04
C GLY A 141 -26.51 -2.47 10.42
N TRP A 142 -25.23 -2.10 10.31
CA TRP A 142 -24.83 -0.93 9.54
C TRP A 142 -24.26 -1.31 8.17
N SER A 143 -24.77 -0.67 7.12
CA SER A 143 -24.18 -0.69 5.79
C SER A 143 -24.48 0.61 5.07
N ALA A 144 -23.54 1.08 4.27
CA ALA A 144 -23.73 2.21 3.36
C ALA A 144 -23.21 1.88 1.97
N TRP A 145 -23.77 2.57 0.99
CA TRP A 145 -23.35 2.54 -0.41
C TRP A 145 -22.77 3.91 -0.75
N VAL A 146 -21.61 3.90 -1.40
CA VAL A 146 -20.91 5.09 -1.87
C VAL A 146 -20.59 4.93 -3.35
N GLU A 147 -20.55 6.05 -4.06
CA GLU A 147 -20.14 6.09 -5.47
C GLU A 147 -18.72 6.67 -5.58
N ASP A 148 -18.03 6.28 -6.65
CA ASP A 148 -16.75 6.86 -7.09
C ASP A 148 -15.57 6.66 -6.12
N VAL A 149 -15.63 5.60 -5.32
CA VAL A 149 -14.56 5.18 -4.39
C VAL A 149 -14.04 3.82 -4.84
N LEU A 150 -12.77 3.76 -5.28
CA LEU A 150 -12.10 2.52 -5.73
C LEU A 150 -12.89 1.74 -6.81
N ASN A 151 -13.69 2.48 -7.57
CA ASN A 151 -14.73 1.99 -8.45
C ASN A 151 -14.25 1.73 -9.89
N ILE A 152 -12.96 1.99 -10.16
CA ILE A 152 -12.30 1.75 -11.44
C ILE A 152 -11.34 0.58 -11.29
N GLY A 153 -11.47 -0.44 -12.14
CA GLY A 153 -10.47 -1.49 -12.32
C GLY A 153 -9.54 -1.14 -13.50
N VAL A 154 -8.28 -0.87 -13.20
CA VAL A 154 -7.24 -0.60 -14.21
C VAL A 154 -6.59 -1.90 -14.68
N ASP A 155 -6.38 -2.04 -15.99
CA ASP A 155 -5.64 -3.14 -16.62
C ASP A 155 -4.11 -2.91 -16.49
N PRO A 156 -3.40 -3.64 -15.61
CA PRO A 156 -1.97 -3.45 -15.46
C PRO A 156 -1.18 -3.92 -16.67
N VAL A 157 -1.68 -4.91 -17.44
CA VAL A 157 -0.99 -5.41 -18.63
C VAL A 157 -0.87 -4.29 -19.65
N TYR A 158 -1.99 -3.62 -19.94
CA TYR A 158 -2.00 -2.49 -20.85
C TYR A 158 -1.24 -1.29 -20.26
N LEU A 159 -1.55 -0.88 -19.02
CA LEU A 159 -0.95 0.30 -18.40
C LEU A 159 0.58 0.22 -18.34
N LEU A 160 1.14 -0.91 -17.89
CA LEU A 160 2.60 -1.04 -17.79
C LEU A 160 3.26 -1.13 -19.17
N GLU A 161 2.60 -1.73 -20.16
CA GLU A 161 3.12 -1.78 -21.54
C GLU A 161 3.19 -0.38 -22.15
N ILE A 162 2.13 0.42 -22.05
CA ILE A 162 2.15 1.78 -22.60
C ILE A 162 3.17 2.66 -21.87
N LEU A 163 3.27 2.59 -20.55
CA LEU A 163 4.29 3.32 -19.79
C LEU A 163 5.72 2.90 -20.18
N LYS A 164 5.94 1.61 -20.43
CA LYS A 164 7.21 1.09 -20.94
C LYS A 164 7.56 1.67 -22.31
N GLN A 165 6.59 1.78 -23.21
CA GLN A 165 6.79 2.41 -24.52
C GLN A 165 7.13 3.90 -24.39
N LYS A 166 6.44 4.63 -23.50
CA LYS A 166 6.75 6.04 -23.21
C LYS A 166 8.14 6.21 -22.61
N PHE A 167 8.54 5.30 -21.72
CA PHE A 167 9.88 5.25 -21.14
C PHE A 167 10.96 5.06 -22.21
N PHE A 168 10.77 4.13 -23.15
CA PHE A 168 11.69 3.93 -24.28
C PHE A 168 11.75 5.12 -25.22
N ALA A 169 10.60 5.72 -25.54
CA ALA A 169 10.52 6.91 -26.39
C ALA A 169 11.27 8.10 -25.76
N ALA A 170 11.28 8.19 -24.42
CA ALA A 170 12.05 9.19 -23.67
C ALA A 170 13.54 8.82 -23.48
N GLY A 171 14.03 7.73 -24.08
CA GLY A 171 15.43 7.31 -24.03
C GLY A 171 15.81 6.43 -22.85
N GLY A 172 14.84 6.03 -22.02
CA GLY A 172 15.04 5.14 -20.88
C GLY A 172 15.56 3.75 -21.27
N LYS A 173 16.32 3.11 -20.37
CA LYS A 173 16.89 1.76 -20.57
C LYS A 173 16.29 0.77 -19.60
N LEU A 174 15.67 -0.29 -20.12
CA LEU A 174 15.12 -1.39 -19.32
C LEU A 174 16.06 -2.59 -19.37
N TYR A 175 16.39 -3.14 -18.21
CA TYR A 175 17.16 -4.35 -18.02
C TYR A 175 16.28 -5.39 -17.35
N GLU A 176 15.62 -6.22 -18.16
CA GLU A 176 14.83 -7.35 -17.68
C GLU A 176 15.74 -8.51 -17.28
N GLN A 177 15.21 -9.45 -16.50
CA GLN A 177 15.94 -10.63 -16.02
C GLN A 177 17.23 -10.28 -15.27
N THR A 178 17.26 -9.08 -14.68
CA THR A 178 18.43 -8.48 -14.03
C THR A 178 18.08 -8.20 -12.56
N PRO A 179 18.07 -9.23 -11.69
CA PRO A 179 17.81 -9.04 -10.28
C PRO A 179 18.85 -8.12 -9.64
N PHE A 180 18.42 -7.27 -8.70
CA PHE A 180 19.36 -6.50 -7.89
C PHE A 180 20.18 -7.44 -6.97
N THR A 181 21.50 -7.32 -7.03
CA THR A 181 22.44 -8.13 -6.24
C THR A 181 23.18 -7.33 -5.16
N GLY A 182 23.37 -6.02 -5.37
CA GLY A 182 24.02 -5.14 -4.41
C GLY A 182 24.41 -3.79 -5.00
N ALA A 183 24.82 -2.87 -4.14
CA ALA A 183 25.34 -1.56 -4.50
C ALA A 183 26.45 -1.10 -3.53
N VAL A 184 27.40 -0.34 -4.06
CA VAL A 184 28.49 0.27 -3.30
C VAL A 184 28.33 1.78 -3.31
N ILE A 185 28.22 2.38 -2.14
CA ILE A 185 28.16 3.83 -1.98
C ILE A 185 29.57 4.39 -2.01
N HIS A 186 29.79 5.33 -2.91
CA HIS A 186 31.02 6.11 -3.03
C HIS A 186 30.78 7.54 -2.52
N PRO A 187 31.83 8.34 -2.28
CA PRO A 187 31.64 9.71 -1.80
C PRO A 187 30.82 10.60 -2.75
N ASN A 188 30.84 10.33 -4.06
CA ASN A 188 30.19 11.14 -5.10
C ASN A 188 29.01 10.46 -5.81
N GLY A 189 28.63 9.23 -5.46
CA GLY A 189 27.52 8.52 -6.12
C GLY A 189 27.46 7.05 -5.70
N VAL A 190 26.80 6.21 -6.49
CA VAL A 190 26.62 4.79 -6.19
C VAL A 190 26.94 3.91 -7.40
N ARG A 191 27.62 2.79 -7.16
CA ARG A 191 27.84 1.73 -8.15
C ARG A 191 26.89 0.58 -7.89
N VAL A 192 26.00 0.31 -8.84
CA VAL A 192 24.95 -0.72 -8.76
C VAL A 192 25.43 -1.98 -9.49
N GLN A 193 25.42 -3.11 -8.78
CA GLN A 193 25.82 -4.44 -9.25
C GLN A 193 27.21 -4.54 -9.90
N GLN A 194 28.13 -3.63 -9.55
CA GLN A 194 29.44 -3.48 -10.23
C GLN A 194 29.36 -3.16 -11.73
N LEU A 195 28.17 -2.86 -12.25
CA LEU A 195 27.92 -2.63 -13.68
C LEU A 195 27.60 -1.19 -14.00
N PHE A 196 26.79 -0.53 -13.17
CA PHE A 196 26.27 0.81 -13.46
C PHE A 196 26.77 1.81 -12.43
N THR A 197 27.27 2.95 -12.89
CA THR A 197 27.53 4.13 -12.06
C THR A 197 26.34 5.09 -12.18
N THR A 198 25.84 5.58 -11.03
CA THR A 198 24.69 6.49 -11.01
C THR A 198 24.78 7.50 -9.87
N ARG A 199 24.08 8.63 -10.05
CA ARG A 199 23.96 9.67 -9.02
C ARG A 199 22.96 9.27 -7.93
N LEU A 200 21.88 8.61 -8.32
CA LEU A 200 20.81 8.15 -7.42
C LEU A 200 20.41 6.71 -7.74
N LEU A 201 20.23 5.90 -6.71
CA LEU A 201 19.59 4.59 -6.75
C LEU A 201 18.20 4.70 -6.11
N ILE A 202 17.16 4.33 -6.84
CA ILE A 202 15.80 4.24 -6.34
C ILE A 202 15.44 2.78 -6.10
N ASP A 203 14.97 2.49 -4.90
CA ASP A 203 14.48 1.18 -4.50
C ASP A 203 12.96 1.12 -4.62
N ALA A 204 12.47 0.40 -5.63
CA ALA A 204 11.06 0.15 -5.93
C ALA A 204 10.76 -1.37 -5.99
N MET A 205 11.54 -2.20 -5.29
CA MET A 205 11.45 -3.67 -5.33
C MET A 205 10.29 -4.25 -4.50
N GLY A 206 9.51 -3.39 -3.86
CA GLY A 206 8.37 -3.74 -3.02
C GLY A 206 8.77 -4.07 -1.56
N HIS A 207 7.81 -4.65 -0.83
CA HIS A 207 7.93 -5.00 0.59
C HIS A 207 9.15 -5.86 0.95
N PHE A 208 9.57 -6.72 0.03
CA PHE A 208 10.68 -7.65 0.24
C PHE A 208 12.00 -7.13 -0.33
N SER A 209 12.12 -5.82 -0.57
CA SER A 209 13.39 -5.21 -0.97
C SER A 209 14.53 -5.62 -0.03
N PRO A 210 15.67 -6.14 -0.55
CA PRO A 210 16.82 -6.43 0.29
C PRO A 210 17.46 -5.16 0.86
N ILE A 211 17.30 -4.00 0.20
CA ILE A 211 17.78 -2.70 0.71
C ILE A 211 16.94 -2.30 1.93
N SER A 212 15.61 -2.37 1.82
CA SER A 212 14.70 -2.08 2.94
C SER A 212 14.92 -3.05 4.11
N GLN A 213 15.13 -4.34 3.83
CA GLN A 213 15.43 -5.34 4.87
C GLN A 213 16.75 -5.02 5.59
N GLN A 214 17.80 -4.64 4.86
CA GLN A 214 19.07 -4.22 5.46
C GLN A 214 18.92 -2.94 6.29
N ALA A 215 18.18 -1.94 5.80
CA ALA A 215 17.94 -0.69 6.51
C ALA A 215 17.18 -0.90 7.83
N ARG A 216 16.22 -1.84 7.82
CA ARG A 216 15.44 -2.24 9.00
C ARG A 216 16.21 -3.17 9.95
N LYS A 217 17.41 -3.62 9.59
CA LYS A 217 18.31 -4.45 10.44
C LYS A 217 17.63 -5.72 11.00
N GLY A 218 16.70 -6.31 10.25
CA GLY A 218 15.95 -7.48 10.68
C GLY A 218 14.83 -7.21 11.69
N ASN A 219 14.46 -5.94 11.93
CA ASN A 219 13.27 -5.61 12.72
C ASN A 219 12.03 -6.25 12.09
N LYS A 220 11.21 -6.86 12.93
CA LYS A 220 9.93 -7.46 12.54
C LYS A 220 8.89 -6.35 12.27
N PRO A 221 7.90 -6.62 11.39
CA PRO A 221 6.77 -5.71 11.23
C PRO A 221 5.97 -5.60 12.53
N ASP A 222 5.39 -4.43 12.78
CA ASP A 222 4.53 -4.16 13.93
C ASP A 222 3.14 -4.81 13.75
N ALA A 223 2.68 -4.92 12.51
CA ALA A 223 1.43 -5.58 12.12
C ALA A 223 1.55 -6.22 10.74
N LEU A 224 0.64 -7.15 10.46
CA LEU A 224 0.54 -7.86 9.19
C LEU A 224 -0.91 -7.81 8.71
N CYS A 225 -1.13 -7.62 7.41
CA CYS A 225 -2.40 -7.98 6.79
C CYS A 225 -2.19 -9.23 5.95
N LEU A 226 -3.03 -10.24 6.16
CA LEU A 226 -3.09 -11.41 5.30
C LEU A 226 -4.30 -11.27 4.37
N VAL A 227 -4.11 -11.56 3.10
CA VAL A 227 -5.20 -11.58 2.11
C VAL A 227 -5.14 -12.85 1.28
N VAL A 228 -6.32 -13.42 1.03
CA VAL A 228 -6.56 -14.51 0.09
C VAL A 228 -7.82 -14.19 -0.71
N GLY A 229 -7.96 -14.76 -1.89
CA GLY A 229 -9.12 -14.51 -2.73
C GLY A 229 -9.06 -15.24 -4.05
N THR A 230 -10.14 -15.13 -4.81
CA THR A 230 -10.21 -15.67 -6.17
C THR A 230 -10.88 -14.70 -7.12
N CYS A 231 -10.49 -14.75 -8.39
CA CYS A 231 -11.32 -14.25 -9.47
C CYS A 231 -12.09 -15.43 -10.06
N ALA A 232 -13.42 -15.31 -10.17
CA ALA A 232 -14.28 -16.36 -10.69
C ALA A 232 -15.45 -15.83 -11.52
N GLU A 233 -15.94 -16.67 -12.44
CA GLU A 233 -17.20 -16.48 -13.15
C GLU A 233 -18.33 -17.22 -12.43
N GLY A 234 -19.59 -16.93 -12.80
CA GLY A 234 -20.78 -17.61 -12.29
C GLY A 234 -21.66 -16.75 -11.37
N PHE A 235 -21.19 -15.55 -10.99
CA PHE A 235 -21.98 -14.60 -10.20
C PHE A 235 -23.17 -14.03 -10.99
N VAL A 236 -24.35 -13.99 -10.35
CA VAL A 236 -25.60 -13.52 -10.99
C VAL A 236 -25.66 -11.98 -11.05
N ASP A 237 -25.30 -11.29 -9.97
CA ASP A 237 -25.15 -9.83 -9.92
C ASP A 237 -23.68 -9.49 -9.70
N ASN A 238 -23.17 -8.59 -10.54
CA ASN A 238 -21.79 -8.12 -10.50
C ASN A 238 -21.67 -6.65 -10.89
N SER A 239 -22.68 -5.85 -10.57
CA SER A 239 -22.71 -4.41 -10.86
C SER A 239 -22.12 -3.54 -9.75
N SER A 240 -21.98 -4.10 -8.54
CA SER A 240 -21.54 -3.38 -7.35
C SER A 240 -20.34 -4.03 -6.67
N GLY A 241 -19.57 -3.23 -5.93
CA GLY A 241 -18.42 -3.68 -5.14
C GLY A 241 -18.68 -3.69 -3.63
N ASP A 242 -17.80 -4.36 -2.89
CA ASP A 242 -17.64 -4.27 -1.45
C ASP A 242 -16.21 -3.83 -1.15
N LEU A 243 -16.04 -2.74 -0.40
CA LEU A 243 -14.73 -2.22 -0.03
C LEU A 243 -14.28 -2.69 1.35
N LEU A 244 -15.21 -2.75 2.30
CA LEU A 244 -14.90 -3.22 3.65
C LEU A 244 -16.17 -3.78 4.24
N PHE A 245 -16.30 -5.11 4.13
CA PHE A 245 -17.44 -5.84 4.64
C PHE A 245 -17.04 -6.87 5.69
N SER A 246 -17.79 -7.00 6.77
CA SER A 246 -17.57 -8.07 7.76
C SER A 246 -18.91 -8.57 8.24
N PHE A 247 -19.17 -9.87 8.11
CA PHE A 247 -20.45 -10.47 8.53
C PHE A 247 -20.30 -11.57 9.58
N THR A 248 -19.06 -11.95 9.92
CA THR A 248 -18.78 -12.96 10.94
C THR A 248 -18.40 -12.29 12.26
N PRO A 249 -18.65 -12.96 13.41
CA PRO A 249 -17.95 -12.59 14.64
C PRO A 249 -16.44 -12.82 14.50
N ILE A 250 -15.69 -12.43 15.52
CA ILE A 250 -14.28 -12.80 15.69
C ILE A 250 -14.17 -14.32 15.75
N GLU A 251 -13.34 -14.87 14.86
CA GLU A 251 -13.04 -16.30 14.75
C GLU A 251 -11.52 -16.46 14.61
N ASN A 252 -10.96 -17.56 15.12
CA ASN A 252 -9.51 -17.83 15.04
C ASN A 252 -8.59 -16.69 15.58
N GLN A 253 -9.06 -15.93 16.59
CA GLN A 253 -8.38 -14.73 17.12
C GLN A 253 -8.14 -13.65 16.06
N CYS A 254 -9.07 -13.47 15.12
CA CYS A 254 -9.01 -12.41 14.14
C CYS A 254 -10.41 -12.01 13.66
N GLN A 255 -10.54 -10.78 13.13
CA GLN A 255 -11.74 -10.37 12.42
C GLN A 255 -11.55 -10.62 10.92
N TYR A 256 -12.54 -11.25 10.31
CA TYR A 256 -12.57 -11.45 8.86
C TYR A 256 -13.24 -10.27 8.17
N PHE A 257 -12.53 -9.69 7.22
CA PHE A 257 -13.01 -8.62 6.35
C PHE A 257 -13.00 -9.09 4.91
N TRP A 258 -13.93 -8.57 4.13
CA TRP A 258 -14.18 -8.95 2.76
C TRP A 258 -14.17 -7.73 1.85
N GLU A 259 -13.59 -7.94 0.69
CA GLU A 259 -13.64 -7.07 -0.47
C GLU A 259 -14.17 -7.87 -1.64
N ALA A 260 -14.94 -7.22 -2.51
CA ALA A 260 -15.35 -7.84 -3.75
C ALA A 260 -15.54 -6.79 -4.83
N PHE A 261 -14.92 -6.99 -5.98
CA PHE A 261 -14.95 -6.03 -7.08
C PHE A 261 -15.34 -6.74 -8.38
N PRO A 262 -16.25 -6.14 -9.17
CA PRO A 262 -16.41 -6.52 -10.57
C PRO A 262 -15.05 -6.44 -11.30
N ALA A 263 -14.76 -7.46 -12.09
CA ALA A 263 -13.55 -7.60 -12.90
C ALA A 263 -13.94 -7.91 -14.35
N ARG A 264 -13.00 -7.76 -15.29
CA ARG A 264 -13.27 -8.03 -16.72
C ARG A 264 -13.77 -9.45 -16.95
N ASP A 265 -13.15 -10.42 -16.28
CA ASP A 265 -13.43 -11.85 -16.47
C ASP A 265 -14.42 -12.41 -15.43
N GLY A 266 -15.08 -11.58 -14.62
CA GLY A 266 -15.99 -12.05 -13.57
C GLY A 266 -15.96 -11.17 -12.33
N ARG A 267 -15.87 -11.77 -11.14
CA ARG A 267 -15.79 -11.05 -9.87
C ARG A 267 -14.56 -11.49 -9.11
N THR A 268 -13.81 -10.51 -8.61
CA THR A 268 -12.69 -10.77 -7.72
C THR A 268 -13.14 -10.57 -6.29
N THR A 269 -13.04 -11.62 -5.47
CA THR A 269 -13.44 -11.61 -4.06
C THR A 269 -12.25 -11.93 -3.19
N TYR A 270 -12.06 -11.14 -2.12
CA TYR A 270 -10.99 -11.30 -1.15
C TYR A 270 -11.55 -11.48 0.25
N LEU A 271 -10.88 -12.32 1.03
CA LEU A 271 -10.93 -12.37 2.48
C LEU A 271 -9.58 -11.87 3.01
N PHE A 272 -9.61 -10.91 3.92
CA PHE A 272 -8.41 -10.40 4.57
C PHE A 272 -8.60 -10.22 6.07
N THR A 273 -7.48 -10.10 6.78
CA THR A 273 -7.47 -9.87 8.22
C THR A 273 -6.22 -9.15 8.68
N TYR A 274 -6.38 -8.28 9.68
CA TYR A 274 -5.29 -7.60 10.36
C TYR A 274 -4.82 -8.43 11.56
N LEU A 275 -3.55 -8.77 11.54
CA LEU A 275 -2.86 -9.48 12.60
C LEU A 275 -1.88 -8.52 13.28
N ASP A 276 -1.73 -8.67 14.60
CA ASP A 276 -0.57 -8.08 15.26
C ASP A 276 0.72 -8.78 14.77
N GLY A 277 1.87 -8.12 14.87
CA GLY A 277 3.16 -8.70 14.45
C GLY A 277 3.64 -9.91 15.27
N LYS A 278 2.88 -10.34 16.29
CA LYS A 278 3.17 -11.46 17.19
C LYS A 278 2.31 -12.69 16.90
N THR A 279 1.17 -12.53 16.22
CA THR A 279 0.26 -13.62 15.85
C THR A 279 0.92 -14.54 14.83
N ASP A 280 1.00 -15.82 15.17
CA ASP A 280 1.71 -16.82 14.38
C ASP A 280 0.86 -18.08 14.09
N ASN A 281 -0.41 -18.09 14.52
CA ASN A 281 -1.31 -19.24 14.42
C ASN A 281 -2.02 -19.36 13.05
N LEU A 282 -2.11 -18.26 12.29
CA LEU A 282 -2.77 -18.15 11.00
C LEU A 282 -1.75 -18.02 9.86
N CYS A 283 -1.95 -18.78 8.80
CA CYS A 283 -1.21 -18.70 7.54
C CYS A 283 -2.19 -18.57 6.37
N LEU A 284 -1.70 -18.30 5.17
CA LEU A 284 -2.54 -18.10 3.98
C LEU A 284 -3.31 -19.36 3.60
N GLU A 285 -2.73 -20.56 3.71
CA GLU A 285 -3.44 -21.82 3.42
C GLU A 285 -4.65 -22.04 4.36
N LYS A 286 -4.48 -21.73 5.65
CA LYS A 286 -5.60 -21.74 6.62
C LYS A 286 -6.62 -20.65 6.30
N LEU A 287 -6.19 -19.45 5.94
CA LEU A 287 -7.10 -18.37 5.58
C LEU A 287 -7.92 -18.71 4.33
N PHE A 288 -7.34 -19.42 3.35
CA PHE A 288 -8.07 -19.93 2.19
C PHE A 288 -9.13 -20.97 2.56
N THR A 289 -8.87 -21.78 3.58
CA THR A 289 -9.87 -22.72 4.09
C THR A 289 -11.10 -21.96 4.62
N GLU A 290 -10.87 -20.87 5.34
CA GLU A 290 -11.94 -19.99 5.81
C GLU A 290 -12.62 -19.24 4.67
N TYR A 291 -11.86 -18.79 3.66
CA TYR A 291 -12.40 -18.17 2.45
C TYR A 291 -13.43 -19.06 1.77
N PHE A 292 -13.08 -20.31 1.43
CA PHE A 292 -14.02 -21.21 0.76
C PHE A 292 -15.19 -21.63 1.66
N ARG A 293 -14.98 -21.75 2.98
CA ARG A 293 -16.06 -22.03 3.94
C ARG A 293 -17.10 -20.92 3.98
N LEU A 294 -16.66 -19.66 3.91
CA LEU A 294 -17.50 -18.48 4.12
C LEU A 294 -18.01 -17.84 2.83
N LEU A 295 -17.35 -18.08 1.69
CA LEU A 295 -17.70 -17.50 0.39
C LEU A 295 -19.17 -17.72 0.01
N PRO A 296 -19.79 -18.91 0.24
CA PRO A 296 -21.19 -19.11 -0.08
C PRO A 296 -22.16 -18.22 0.69
N GLY A 297 -21.90 -18.03 1.99
CA GLY A 297 -22.70 -17.13 2.82
C GLY A 297 -22.48 -15.66 2.49
N TYR A 298 -21.27 -15.29 2.07
CA TYR A 298 -20.91 -13.92 1.72
C TYR A 298 -21.53 -13.47 0.39
N GLN A 299 -21.37 -14.27 -0.67
CA GLN A 299 -21.81 -13.96 -2.02
C GLN A 299 -23.18 -14.57 -2.38
N ASN A 300 -23.80 -15.31 -1.44
CA ASN A 300 -25.07 -16.01 -1.64
C ASN A 300 -25.04 -16.92 -2.88
N ILE A 301 -24.00 -17.75 -2.99
CA ILE A 301 -23.73 -18.61 -4.15
C ILE A 301 -23.04 -19.90 -3.73
N GLU A 302 -23.40 -21.04 -4.32
CA GLU A 302 -22.69 -22.30 -4.04
C GLU A 302 -21.34 -22.35 -4.78
N LEU A 303 -20.34 -22.99 -4.19
CA LEU A 303 -18.99 -23.07 -4.78
C LEU A 303 -19.00 -23.80 -6.13
N GLU A 304 -19.87 -24.79 -6.30
CA GLU A 304 -20.01 -25.58 -7.53
C GLU A 304 -20.57 -24.75 -8.70
N GLN A 305 -21.15 -23.58 -8.43
CA GLN A 305 -21.62 -22.65 -9.46
C GLN A 305 -20.50 -21.72 -9.96
N LEU A 306 -19.35 -21.71 -9.28
CA LEU A 306 -18.24 -20.82 -9.61
C LEU A 306 -17.19 -21.51 -10.47
N ASN A 307 -16.79 -20.82 -11.55
CA ASN A 307 -15.62 -21.19 -12.33
C ASN A 307 -14.43 -20.34 -11.87
N PHE A 308 -13.57 -20.91 -11.03
CA PHE A 308 -12.40 -20.21 -10.48
C PHE A 308 -11.30 -20.05 -11.54
N LEU A 309 -11.04 -18.80 -11.94
CA LEU A 309 -10.06 -18.47 -12.97
C LEU A 309 -8.67 -18.25 -12.38
N ARG A 310 -8.59 -17.62 -11.19
CA ARG A 310 -7.33 -17.19 -10.57
C ARG A 310 -7.43 -17.26 -9.05
N ALA A 311 -6.33 -17.66 -8.42
CA ALA A 311 -6.12 -17.53 -6.98
C ALA A 311 -5.23 -16.32 -6.71
N LEU A 312 -5.59 -15.54 -5.70
CA LEU A 312 -4.94 -14.30 -5.32
C LEU A 312 -4.60 -14.39 -3.84
N PHE A 313 -3.36 -14.09 -3.48
CA PHE A 313 -2.92 -14.13 -2.09
C PHE A 313 -1.66 -13.33 -1.89
N GLY A 314 -1.50 -12.84 -0.67
CA GLY A 314 -0.36 -12.06 -0.27
C GLY A 314 -0.43 -11.71 1.20
N PHE A 315 0.65 -11.08 1.66
CA PHE A 315 0.68 -10.50 2.99
C PHE A 315 1.47 -9.21 2.95
N PHE A 316 1.02 -8.25 3.75
CA PHE A 316 1.54 -6.90 3.74
C PHE A 316 2.09 -6.56 5.13
N PRO A 317 3.41 -6.50 5.30
CA PRO A 317 4.00 -6.02 6.53
C PRO A 317 3.79 -4.52 6.68
N SER A 318 3.40 -4.12 7.88
CA SER A 318 3.32 -2.72 8.29
C SER A 318 4.33 -2.43 9.39
N TYR A 319 5.02 -1.30 9.27
CA TYR A 319 6.00 -0.83 10.24
C TYR A 319 5.63 0.57 10.70
N ARG A 320 5.54 0.80 12.01
CA ARG A 320 5.18 2.10 12.61
C ARG A 320 6.19 3.18 12.25
N GLN A 321 7.46 2.80 12.13
CA GLN A 321 8.52 3.63 11.56
C GLN A 321 8.49 3.55 10.03
N SER A 322 7.46 4.15 9.44
CA SER A 322 7.36 4.36 7.99
C SER A 322 6.82 5.77 7.68
N PRO A 323 7.19 6.39 6.54
CA PRO A 323 8.09 5.86 5.50
C PRO A 323 9.53 5.58 5.99
N LEU A 324 10.21 4.64 5.34
CA LEU A 324 11.54 4.16 5.72
C LEU A 324 12.61 5.23 5.48
N SER A 325 13.28 5.64 6.56
CA SER A 325 14.50 6.45 6.47
C SER A 325 15.73 5.56 6.32
N THR A 326 16.42 5.67 5.18
CA THR A 326 17.69 4.96 4.95
C THR A 326 18.87 5.77 5.51
N PRO A 327 19.90 5.12 6.07
CA PRO A 327 21.11 5.82 6.55
C PRO A 327 22.09 6.18 5.42
N TRP A 328 21.74 5.88 4.17
CA TRP A 328 22.63 5.89 3.02
C TRP A 328 22.37 7.08 2.11
N ASN A 329 23.42 7.80 1.76
CA ASN A 329 23.36 8.79 0.68
C ASN A 329 23.07 8.09 -0.66
N TYR A 330 22.50 8.84 -1.60
CA TYR A 330 22.24 8.37 -2.97
C TYR A 330 21.26 7.21 -3.10
N ILE A 331 20.50 6.87 -2.05
CA ILE A 331 19.50 5.81 -2.06
C ILE A 331 18.15 6.37 -1.61
N LEU A 332 17.09 6.14 -2.40
CA LEU A 332 15.72 6.54 -2.08
C LEU A 332 14.75 5.36 -2.24
N PRO A 333 14.13 4.85 -1.17
CA PRO A 333 13.05 3.89 -1.29
C PRO A 333 11.73 4.58 -1.72
N VAL A 334 10.97 3.93 -2.59
CA VAL A 334 9.65 4.37 -3.07
C VAL A 334 8.65 3.21 -3.12
N GLY A 335 7.35 3.53 -3.23
CA GLY A 335 6.28 2.53 -3.17
C GLY A 335 6.39 1.66 -1.92
N ASP A 336 6.07 0.37 -2.04
CA ASP A 336 6.06 -0.52 -0.88
C ASP A 336 7.45 -0.72 -0.24
N SER A 337 8.55 -0.45 -0.96
CA SER A 337 9.90 -0.48 -0.38
C SER A 337 10.10 0.61 0.68
N SER A 338 9.43 1.75 0.53
CA SER A 338 9.40 2.80 1.55
C SER A 338 8.41 2.54 2.67
N GLY A 339 7.37 1.72 2.45
CA GLY A 339 6.28 1.54 3.41
C GLY A 339 5.37 2.77 3.52
N SER A 340 5.24 3.57 2.46
CA SER A 340 4.44 4.80 2.44
C SER A 340 2.93 4.58 2.31
N GLN A 341 2.49 3.34 2.09
CA GLN A 341 1.08 2.97 1.97
C GLN A 341 0.35 2.98 3.32
N SER A 342 -0.97 3.12 3.25
CA SER A 342 -1.85 3.06 4.42
C SER A 342 -1.78 1.68 5.09
N PRO A 343 -1.73 1.60 6.44
CA PRO A 343 -1.84 0.34 7.17
C PRO A 343 -3.28 -0.21 7.19
N LEU A 344 -4.27 0.50 6.61
CA LEU A 344 -5.64 0.01 6.44
C LEU A 344 -5.79 -0.70 5.09
N SER A 345 -5.67 0.00 3.96
CA SER A 345 -5.88 -0.62 2.65
C SER A 345 -4.71 -1.43 2.11
N PHE A 346 -3.47 -1.13 2.52
CA PHE A 346 -2.24 -1.66 1.93
C PHE A 346 -2.12 -1.48 0.40
N GLY A 347 -2.84 -0.50 -0.18
CA GLY A 347 -2.87 -0.25 -1.62
C GLY A 347 -1.59 0.37 -2.16
N GLY A 348 -0.60 -0.46 -2.54
CA GLY A 348 0.69 0.00 -3.08
C GLY A 348 0.58 0.80 -4.40
N PHE A 349 -0.32 0.39 -5.30
CA PHE A 349 -0.56 1.11 -6.55
C PHE A 349 -1.16 2.50 -6.31
N GLY A 350 -2.26 2.60 -5.56
CA GLY A 350 -2.89 3.87 -5.21
C GLY A 350 -1.92 4.83 -4.51
N ALA A 351 -1.16 4.33 -3.52
CA ALA A 351 -0.13 5.12 -2.84
C ALA A 351 0.96 5.63 -3.79
N MET A 352 1.43 4.79 -4.73
CA MET A 352 2.43 5.20 -5.72
C MET A 352 1.88 6.28 -6.66
N VAL A 353 0.66 6.09 -7.18
CA VAL A 353 -0.02 7.03 -8.08
C VAL A 353 -0.24 8.38 -7.38
N ARG A 354 -0.78 8.37 -6.16
CA ARG A 354 -0.98 9.56 -5.32
C ARG A 354 0.29 10.39 -5.13
N HIS A 355 1.43 9.73 -4.98
CA HIS A 355 2.72 10.38 -4.74
C HIS A 355 3.57 10.60 -6.00
N LEU A 356 3.16 10.09 -7.16
CA LEU A 356 3.96 10.07 -8.39
C LEU A 356 4.43 11.47 -8.80
N LYS A 357 3.53 12.47 -8.78
CA LYS A 357 3.83 13.86 -9.17
C LYS A 357 4.86 14.51 -8.26
N ARG A 358 4.66 14.45 -6.94
CA ARG A 358 5.60 15.05 -5.97
C ARG A 358 6.97 14.35 -5.98
N LEU A 359 7.00 13.02 -6.15
CA LEU A 359 8.25 12.27 -6.25
C LEU A 359 9.00 12.65 -7.52
N THR A 360 8.31 12.70 -8.65
CA THR A 360 8.91 13.10 -9.94
C THR A 360 9.55 14.48 -9.85
N ILE A 361 8.79 15.48 -9.39
CA ILE A 361 9.27 16.86 -9.27
C ILE A 361 10.43 16.94 -8.27
N GLY A 362 10.26 16.36 -7.08
CA GLY A 362 11.25 16.46 -6.03
C GLY A 362 12.55 15.72 -6.33
N ILE A 363 12.51 14.60 -7.06
CA ILE A 363 13.71 13.90 -7.51
C ILE A 363 14.44 14.72 -8.57
N CYS A 364 13.74 15.32 -9.53
CA CYS A 364 14.36 16.23 -10.51
C CYS A 364 15.06 17.40 -9.81
N GLU A 365 14.39 18.08 -8.88
CA GLU A 365 15.00 19.17 -8.12
C GLU A 365 16.22 18.69 -7.31
N ALA A 366 16.14 17.53 -6.64
CA ALA A 366 17.25 16.97 -5.88
C ALA A 366 18.48 16.71 -6.77
N LEU A 367 18.27 16.22 -8.00
CA LEU A 367 19.33 16.03 -8.98
C LEU A 367 19.90 17.36 -9.50
N GLU A 368 19.06 18.35 -9.74
CA GLU A 368 19.48 19.68 -10.22
C GLU A 368 20.37 20.41 -9.20
N VAL A 369 19.98 20.42 -7.92
CA VAL A 369 20.74 21.08 -6.85
C VAL A 369 21.76 20.17 -6.16
N ASN A 370 21.88 18.92 -6.62
CA ASN A 370 22.75 17.88 -6.08
C ASN A 370 22.55 17.58 -4.58
N GLU A 371 21.30 17.64 -4.10
CA GLU A 371 20.90 17.31 -2.73
C GLU A 371 20.52 15.84 -2.59
N LEU A 372 21.53 14.98 -2.70
CA LEU A 372 21.38 13.51 -2.69
C LEU A 372 21.88 12.86 -1.39
N SER A 373 22.01 13.65 -0.32
CA SER A 373 22.32 13.13 1.02
C SER A 373 21.13 12.38 1.61
N ALA A 374 21.39 11.44 2.54
CA ALA A 374 20.33 10.67 3.19
C ALA A 374 19.26 11.56 3.84
N PRO A 375 19.61 12.64 4.59
CA PRO A 375 18.59 13.55 5.14
C PRO A 375 17.81 14.30 4.09
N ALA A 376 18.45 14.75 3.00
CA ALA A 376 17.78 15.47 1.92
C ALA A 376 16.80 14.59 1.14
N LEU A 377 17.22 13.36 0.81
CA LEU A 377 16.36 12.37 0.15
C LEU A 377 15.23 11.89 1.06
N GLY A 378 15.47 11.80 2.37
CA GLY A 378 14.45 11.45 3.35
C GLY A 378 13.24 12.39 3.33
N LEU A 379 13.42 13.66 2.93
CA LEU A 379 12.32 14.63 2.81
C LEU A 379 11.39 14.35 1.61
N LEU A 380 11.81 13.52 0.64
CA LEU A 380 10.96 13.02 -0.45
C LEU A 380 9.99 11.92 0.02
N GLN A 381 10.22 11.36 1.21
CA GLN A 381 9.33 10.41 1.87
C GLN A 381 9.06 10.86 3.31
N PRO A 382 8.37 12.01 3.47
CA PRO A 382 8.23 12.63 4.77
C PRO A 382 7.32 11.81 5.68
N TYR A 383 7.40 12.08 6.97
CA TYR A 383 6.43 11.63 7.95
C TYR A 383 5.00 12.09 7.57
N GLN A 384 4.05 11.17 7.59
CA GLN A 384 2.67 11.39 7.17
C GLN A 384 1.70 11.15 8.34
N PRO A 385 1.38 12.18 9.15
CA PRO A 385 0.50 12.02 10.31
C PRO A 385 -0.89 11.51 9.96
N ASN A 386 -1.45 11.88 8.79
CA ASN A 386 -2.73 11.35 8.30
C ASN A 386 -2.74 9.82 8.13
N LEU A 387 -1.63 9.21 7.72
CA LEU A 387 -1.49 7.76 7.69
C LEU A 387 -1.15 7.23 9.07
N SER A 388 -0.29 7.89 9.84
CA SER A 388 0.11 7.40 11.16
C SER A 388 -1.05 7.34 12.16
N VAL A 389 -2.03 8.24 12.10
CA VAL A 389 -3.24 8.16 12.95
C VAL A 389 -4.08 6.91 12.67
N THR A 390 -3.93 6.28 11.50
CA THR A 390 -4.69 5.07 11.16
C THR A 390 -4.20 3.81 11.85
N TRP A 391 -3.00 3.84 12.46
CA TRP A 391 -2.49 2.74 13.27
C TRP A 391 -3.42 2.34 14.41
N LEU A 392 -4.09 3.32 15.03
CA LEU A 392 -5.04 3.02 16.08
C LEU A 392 -6.27 2.27 15.52
N PHE A 393 -6.77 2.67 14.35
CA PHE A 393 -7.87 1.96 13.68
C PHE A 393 -7.48 0.52 13.35
N GLN A 394 -6.32 0.32 12.73
CA GLN A 394 -5.81 -1.02 12.43
C GLN A 394 -5.69 -1.86 13.71
N LYS A 395 -5.14 -1.29 14.79
CA LYS A 395 -5.03 -2.00 16.07
C LYS A 395 -6.40 -2.39 16.62
N THR A 396 -7.40 -1.53 16.53
CA THR A 396 -8.79 -1.86 16.94
C THR A 396 -9.47 -2.89 16.04
N MET A 397 -8.98 -3.09 14.82
CA MET A 397 -9.44 -4.12 13.88
C MET A 397 -8.68 -5.45 14.01
N SER A 398 -7.72 -5.53 14.94
CA SER A 398 -6.92 -6.72 15.23
C SER A 398 -7.21 -7.26 16.63
N VAL A 399 -6.86 -8.53 16.85
CA VAL A 399 -6.97 -9.21 18.15
C VAL A 399 -5.61 -9.79 18.50
N GLU A 400 -5.07 -9.40 19.67
CA GLU A 400 -3.77 -9.90 20.11
C GLU A 400 -3.86 -11.39 20.52
N PRO A 401 -2.76 -12.18 20.47
CA PRO A 401 -2.76 -13.55 20.94
C PRO A 401 -3.27 -13.68 22.39
N ASN A 402 -4.26 -14.55 22.59
CA ASN A 402 -4.93 -14.80 23.87
C ASN A 402 -5.74 -13.61 24.44
N GLN A 403 -5.90 -12.52 23.68
CA GLN A 403 -6.78 -11.43 24.06
C GLN A 403 -8.24 -11.91 24.01
N GLN A 404 -8.98 -11.64 25.07
CA GLN A 404 -10.40 -11.97 25.18
C GLN A 404 -11.23 -10.70 25.04
N ILE A 405 -11.86 -10.53 23.88
CA ILE A 405 -12.86 -9.48 23.63
C ILE A 405 -14.18 -10.11 23.18
N PRO A 406 -15.32 -9.45 23.40
CA PRO A 406 -16.61 -9.89 22.89
C PRO A 406 -16.55 -10.18 21.38
N PRO A 407 -17.14 -11.28 20.88
CA PRO A 407 -17.01 -11.69 19.48
C PRO A 407 -17.51 -10.67 18.45
N THR A 408 -18.40 -9.76 18.84
CA THR A 408 -18.94 -8.70 17.94
C THR A 408 -18.25 -7.35 18.10
N GLN A 409 -17.30 -7.20 19.04
CA GLN A 409 -16.77 -5.90 19.45
C GLN A 409 -16.23 -5.06 18.28
N ILE A 410 -15.52 -5.70 17.35
CA ILE A 410 -14.93 -5.00 16.20
C ILE A 410 -16.03 -4.52 15.24
N ASN A 411 -17.00 -5.39 14.91
CA ASN A 411 -18.14 -5.00 14.06
C ASN A 411 -18.99 -3.90 14.70
N ASP A 412 -19.23 -3.97 16.02
CA ASP A 412 -19.98 -2.95 16.76
C ASP A 412 -19.27 -1.60 16.74
N LEU A 413 -17.95 -1.61 16.93
CA LEU A 413 -17.11 -0.41 16.89
C LEU A 413 -17.14 0.24 15.50
N LEU A 414 -16.91 -0.56 14.45
CA LEU A 414 -16.90 -0.06 13.08
C LEU A 414 -18.28 0.46 12.68
N SER A 415 -19.36 -0.26 13.00
CA SER A 415 -20.73 0.20 12.77
C SER A 415 -20.99 1.57 13.40
N ALA A 416 -20.57 1.77 14.65
CA ALA A 416 -20.75 3.05 15.34
C ALA A 416 -19.97 4.19 14.68
N VAL A 417 -18.68 3.97 14.38
CA VAL A 417 -17.81 4.98 13.74
C VAL A 417 -18.34 5.36 12.36
N PHE A 418 -18.65 4.36 11.53
CA PHE A 418 -19.12 4.59 10.17
C PHE A 418 -20.53 5.19 10.11
N THR A 419 -21.40 4.88 11.08
CA THR A 419 -22.68 5.59 11.25
C THR A 419 -22.45 7.09 11.42
N GLN A 420 -21.48 7.49 12.25
CA GLN A 420 -21.20 8.93 12.44
C GLN A 420 -20.56 9.55 11.20
N MET A 421 -19.64 8.86 10.52
CA MET A 421 -19.06 9.35 9.26
C MET A 421 -20.13 9.57 8.19
N GLN A 422 -21.09 8.65 8.06
CA GLN A 422 -22.20 8.78 7.12
C GLN A 422 -23.10 9.97 7.47
N GLN A 423 -23.40 10.21 8.75
CA GLN A 423 -24.18 11.38 9.19
C GLN A 423 -23.45 12.71 8.93
N LEU A 424 -22.11 12.70 8.95
CA LEU A 424 -21.27 13.86 8.60
C LEU A 424 -21.17 14.10 7.09
N GLY A 425 -21.57 13.12 6.27
CA GLY A 425 -21.67 13.22 4.82
C GLY A 425 -20.40 12.82 4.05
N GLU A 426 -20.49 12.90 2.72
CA GLU A 426 -19.43 12.48 1.80
C GLU A 426 -18.07 13.16 2.02
N PRO A 427 -17.98 14.47 2.38
CA PRO A 427 -16.69 15.12 2.63
C PRO A 427 -15.90 14.52 3.81
N VAL A 428 -16.53 13.69 4.64
CA VAL A 428 -15.85 12.94 5.71
C VAL A 428 -15.68 11.47 5.32
N LEU A 429 -16.74 10.85 4.78
CA LEU A 429 -16.74 9.41 4.47
C LEU A 429 -15.83 9.04 3.28
N LYS A 430 -15.96 9.73 2.14
CA LYS A 430 -15.21 9.37 0.91
C LYS A 430 -13.69 9.47 1.08
N PRO A 431 -13.13 10.57 1.62
CA PRO A 431 -11.68 10.65 1.85
C PRO A 431 -11.17 9.51 2.75
N PHE A 432 -11.90 9.17 3.81
CA PHE A 432 -11.51 8.09 4.71
C PHE A 432 -11.44 6.74 4.01
N LEU A 433 -12.42 6.43 3.14
CA LEU A 433 -12.45 5.21 2.35
C LEU A 433 -11.37 5.15 1.25
N GLN A 434 -10.73 6.28 0.93
CA GLN A 434 -9.62 6.39 -0.01
C GLN A 434 -8.26 6.61 0.70
N ASP A 435 -8.17 6.22 1.97
CA ASP A 435 -6.96 6.41 2.82
C ASP A 435 -6.47 7.85 2.94
N VAL A 436 -7.39 8.80 2.91
CA VAL A 436 -7.13 10.20 3.18
C VAL A 436 -7.82 10.62 4.46
N VAL A 437 -7.08 10.53 5.57
CA VAL A 437 -7.56 11.05 6.85
C VAL A 437 -7.23 12.53 6.98
N GLN A 438 -8.27 13.35 7.11
CA GLN A 438 -8.14 14.79 7.35
C GLN A 438 -8.44 15.11 8.82
N PHE A 439 -7.74 16.11 9.38
CA PHE A 439 -7.90 16.50 10.78
C PHE A 439 -9.37 16.81 11.15
N SER A 440 -10.05 17.60 10.32
CA SER A 440 -11.42 18.03 10.56
C SER A 440 -12.42 16.86 10.51
N GLY A 441 -12.30 15.98 9.50
CA GLY A 441 -13.14 14.78 9.36
C GLY A 441 -12.95 13.82 10.53
N LEU A 442 -11.70 13.57 10.93
CA LEU A 442 -11.37 12.72 12.06
C LEU A 442 -11.89 13.30 13.38
N THR A 443 -11.66 14.59 13.64
CA THR A 443 -12.09 15.28 14.87
C THR A 443 -13.61 15.22 15.02
N LYS A 444 -14.36 15.56 13.95
CA LYS A 444 -15.83 15.52 13.96
C LYS A 444 -16.35 14.10 14.24
N THR A 445 -15.76 13.10 13.58
CA THR A 445 -16.15 11.70 13.75
C THR A 445 -15.91 11.22 15.17
N LEU A 446 -14.73 11.48 15.73
CA LEU A 446 -14.38 11.07 17.09
C LEU A 446 -15.26 11.77 18.14
N TRP A 447 -15.49 13.07 17.97
CA TRP A 447 -16.36 13.85 18.85
C TRP A 447 -17.79 13.30 18.85
N GLN A 448 -18.37 13.12 17.66
CA GLN A 448 -19.74 12.63 17.52
C GLN A 448 -19.89 11.18 18.01
N THR A 449 -18.90 10.32 17.75
CA THR A 449 -18.88 8.95 18.27
C THR A 449 -18.81 8.92 19.79
N SER A 450 -18.00 9.81 20.40
CA SER A 450 -17.88 9.90 21.86
C SER A 450 -19.18 10.35 22.53
N LEU A 451 -19.95 11.23 21.88
CA LEU A 451 -21.26 11.67 22.37
C LEU A 451 -22.34 10.60 22.22
N SER A 452 -22.44 9.98 21.03
CA SER A 452 -23.48 9.00 20.72
C SER A 452 -23.22 7.62 21.34
N HIS A 453 -21.95 7.29 21.60
CA HIS A 453 -21.51 5.99 22.09
C HIS A 453 -20.45 6.11 23.20
N PRO A 454 -20.76 6.71 24.36
CA PRO A 454 -19.78 6.99 25.42
C PRO A 454 -19.08 5.74 25.99
N LEU A 455 -19.73 4.56 25.89
CA LEU A 455 -19.17 3.28 26.31
C LEU A 455 -18.18 2.66 25.30
N ILE A 456 -17.98 3.25 24.11
CA ILE A 456 -16.99 2.73 23.16
C ILE A 456 -15.57 2.87 23.69
N ILE A 457 -15.25 4.00 24.34
CA ILE A 457 -13.90 4.24 24.87
C ILE A 457 -13.52 3.19 25.92
N THR A 458 -14.48 2.75 26.75
CA THR A 458 -14.25 1.71 27.76
C THR A 458 -14.03 0.33 27.15
N LYS A 459 -14.50 0.08 25.92
CA LYS A 459 -14.23 -1.14 25.14
C LYS A 459 -12.89 -1.07 24.40
N ILE A 460 -12.52 0.10 23.88
CA ILE A 460 -11.26 0.32 23.14
C ILE A 460 -10.06 0.23 24.09
N LEU A 461 -10.13 0.86 25.27
CA LEU A 461 -8.97 0.99 26.15
C LEU A 461 -8.32 -0.36 26.56
N PRO A 462 -9.09 -1.40 26.96
CA PRO A 462 -8.54 -2.73 27.21
C PRO A 462 -7.98 -3.42 25.97
N GLN A 463 -8.51 -3.08 24.78
CA GLN A 463 -8.08 -3.68 23.51
C GLN A 463 -6.76 -3.10 23.01
N VAL A 464 -6.61 -1.77 23.04
CA VAL A 464 -5.44 -1.08 22.44
C VAL A 464 -4.34 -0.74 23.46
N GLY A 465 -4.73 -0.49 24.71
CA GLY A 465 -3.86 -0.04 25.80
C GLY A 465 -3.61 1.47 25.82
N ILE A 466 -3.38 2.02 27.02
CA ILE A 466 -3.21 3.47 27.23
C ILE A 466 -2.00 4.05 26.50
N PHE A 467 -0.89 3.30 26.41
CA PHE A 467 0.32 3.77 25.74
C PHE A 467 0.13 3.95 24.23
N ALA A 468 -0.70 3.10 23.59
CA ALA A 468 -1.03 3.26 22.19
C ALA A 468 -1.87 4.52 21.95
N LEU A 469 -2.76 4.88 22.88
CA LEU A 469 -3.56 6.11 22.79
C LEU A 469 -2.71 7.37 22.98
N LEU A 470 -1.76 7.35 23.92
CA LEU A 470 -0.85 8.47 24.14
C LEU A 470 0.05 8.71 22.94
N ASP A 471 0.57 7.63 22.34
CA ASP A 471 1.34 7.70 21.11
C ASP A 471 0.50 8.23 19.94
N TRP A 472 -0.72 7.71 19.77
CA TRP A 472 -1.66 8.19 18.76
C TRP A 472 -1.98 9.68 18.90
N LEU A 473 -2.05 10.22 20.13
CA LEU A 473 -2.29 11.65 20.36
C LEU A 473 -1.18 12.52 19.76
N ILE A 474 0.06 12.04 19.71
CA ILE A 474 1.18 12.73 19.05
C ILE A 474 0.91 12.81 17.55
N HIS A 475 0.49 11.71 16.92
CA HIS A 475 0.15 11.67 15.49
C HIS A 475 -1.06 12.57 15.18
N TYR A 476 -2.10 12.53 16.01
CA TYR A 476 -3.28 13.37 15.90
C TYR A 476 -2.97 14.86 16.03
N THR A 477 -2.12 15.24 16.99
CA THR A 477 -1.69 16.64 17.16
C THR A 477 -0.88 17.11 15.96
N ASN A 478 0.04 16.28 15.45
CA ASN A 478 0.80 16.60 14.24
C ASN A 478 -0.10 16.70 13.00
N LEU A 479 -1.17 15.91 12.90
CA LEU A 479 -2.15 16.05 11.83
C LEU A 479 -2.80 17.45 11.83
N GLY A 480 -3.16 17.95 13.02
CA GLY A 480 -3.65 19.32 13.19
C GLY A 480 -2.59 20.38 12.82
N ILE A 481 -1.34 20.21 13.29
CA ILE A 481 -0.23 21.11 12.97
C ILE A 481 0.01 21.15 11.46
N TYR A 482 0.08 20.01 10.79
CA TYR A 482 0.34 19.91 9.34
C TYR A 482 -0.79 20.57 8.55
N THR A 483 -2.04 20.40 8.99
CA THR A 483 -3.20 21.08 8.39
C THR A 483 -3.04 22.60 8.46
N VAL A 484 -2.67 23.14 9.62
CA VAL A 484 -2.43 24.59 9.78
C VAL A 484 -1.26 25.06 8.92
N LEU A 485 -0.13 24.33 8.94
CA LEU A 485 1.06 24.69 8.16
C LEU A 485 0.78 24.68 6.65
N HIS A 486 0.01 23.72 6.16
CA HIS A 486 -0.42 23.70 4.75
C HIS A 486 -1.27 24.93 4.40
N HIS A 487 -2.21 25.34 5.26
CA HIS A 487 -2.98 26.57 5.03
C HIS A 487 -2.11 27.84 5.04
N LEU A 488 -0.97 27.83 5.72
CA LEU A 488 -0.02 28.95 5.73
C LEU A 488 0.95 28.94 4.52
N GLN A 489 1.05 27.84 3.79
CA GLN A 489 1.95 27.67 2.64
C GLN A 489 1.87 28.80 1.60
N PRO A 490 0.69 29.31 1.18
CA PRO A 490 0.62 30.38 0.19
C PRO A 490 1.35 31.66 0.60
N PHE A 491 1.34 32.01 1.89
CA PHE A 491 2.05 33.17 2.42
C PHE A 491 3.58 33.00 2.40
N LEU A 492 4.05 31.77 2.58
CA LEU A 492 5.47 31.44 2.55
C LEU A 492 6.01 31.31 1.12
N THR A 493 5.18 30.89 0.17
CA THR A 493 5.58 30.58 -1.21
C THR A 493 6.24 31.78 -1.90
N THR A 494 5.73 33.00 -1.69
CA THR A 494 6.30 34.22 -2.28
C THR A 494 7.72 34.50 -1.77
N TRP A 495 7.99 34.20 -0.50
CA TRP A 495 9.31 34.35 0.09
C TRP A 495 10.27 33.26 -0.39
N VAL A 496 9.80 32.01 -0.46
CA VAL A 496 10.59 30.86 -0.92
C VAL A 496 11.13 31.05 -2.33
N LYS A 497 10.35 31.63 -3.25
CA LYS A 497 10.78 31.91 -4.64
C LYS A 497 12.04 32.77 -4.76
N ASN A 498 12.40 33.53 -3.74
CA ASN A 498 13.58 34.40 -3.74
C ASN A 498 14.79 33.78 -3.02
N LEU A 499 14.67 32.54 -2.53
CA LEU A 499 15.76 31.84 -1.87
C LEU A 499 16.70 31.18 -2.89
N PRO A 500 17.94 30.83 -2.51
CA PRO A 500 18.80 29.99 -3.34
C PRO A 500 18.17 28.62 -3.62
N ASP A 501 18.44 28.02 -4.78
CA ASP A 501 17.81 26.78 -5.26
C ASP A 501 17.85 25.64 -4.23
N LYS A 502 18.99 25.45 -3.56
CA LYS A 502 19.14 24.46 -2.49
C LYS A 502 18.14 24.71 -1.35
N SER A 503 17.94 25.95 -0.95
CA SER A 503 16.95 26.31 0.08
C SER A 503 15.53 26.13 -0.42
N GLN A 504 15.26 26.43 -1.70
CA GLN A 504 13.96 26.17 -2.32
C GLN A 504 13.60 24.69 -2.28
N TYR A 505 14.55 23.80 -2.61
CA TYR A 505 14.38 22.35 -2.51
C TYR A 505 13.82 21.93 -1.14
N TYR A 506 14.47 22.35 -0.04
CA TYR A 506 14.01 21.98 1.31
C TYR A 506 12.60 22.52 1.59
N TRP A 507 12.30 23.76 1.24
CA TRP A 507 10.98 24.34 1.44
C TRP A 507 9.90 23.65 0.61
N HIS A 508 10.18 23.31 -0.64
CA HIS A 508 9.26 22.53 -1.46
C HIS A 508 8.98 21.15 -0.84
N ARG A 509 10.01 20.48 -0.30
CA ARG A 509 9.81 19.21 0.41
C ARG A 509 9.01 19.37 1.71
N TYR A 510 9.19 20.45 2.46
CA TYR A 510 8.35 20.73 3.62
C TYR A 510 6.90 21.01 3.23
N PHE A 511 6.66 21.73 2.14
CA PHE A 511 5.32 21.96 1.60
C PHE A 511 4.65 20.65 1.15
N ASP A 512 5.40 19.77 0.48
CA ASP A 512 4.94 18.41 0.15
C ASP A 512 4.57 17.64 1.44
N ALA A 513 5.44 17.67 2.46
CA ALA A 513 5.19 17.01 3.74
C ALA A 513 3.90 17.52 4.41
N TRP A 514 3.66 18.83 4.43
CA TRP A 514 2.46 19.39 5.02
C TRP A 514 1.21 19.02 4.23
N LYS A 515 1.22 19.19 2.91
CA LYS A 515 0.07 18.90 2.03
C LYS A 515 -0.35 17.44 2.10
N TYR A 516 0.60 16.52 1.94
CA TYR A 516 0.31 15.09 1.90
C TYR A 516 0.09 14.54 3.31
N GLY A 517 0.86 15.01 4.29
CA GLY A 517 0.71 14.59 5.68
C GLY A 517 -0.57 15.08 6.35
N SER A 518 -1.20 16.17 5.86
CA SER A 518 -2.52 16.62 6.32
C SER A 518 -3.71 15.95 5.61
N GLY A 519 -3.46 15.21 4.52
CA GLY A 519 -4.51 14.72 3.62
C GLY A 519 -5.16 15.83 2.79
N SER A 520 -4.51 16.99 2.64
CA SER A 520 -5.00 18.11 1.82
C SER A 520 -4.67 17.95 0.33
N ASP A 521 -3.99 16.86 -0.04
CA ASP A 521 -3.83 16.43 -1.42
C ASP A 521 -5.08 15.73 -1.98
N PHE A 522 -6.04 15.37 -1.12
CA PHE A 522 -7.38 15.01 -1.55
C PHE A 522 -8.13 16.27 -1.96
N HIS A 523 -8.47 16.34 -3.22
CA HIS A 523 -9.28 17.42 -3.76
C HIS A 523 -10.75 16.95 -3.77
N HIS A 524 -11.67 17.82 -3.33
CA HIS A 524 -13.11 17.56 -3.40
C HIS A 524 -13.60 17.65 -4.85
N LEU A 525 -14.63 16.87 -5.21
CA LEU A 525 -15.45 17.17 -6.38
C LEU A 525 -16.20 18.47 -6.04
N ASP A 526 -15.86 19.57 -6.70
CA ASP A 526 -16.71 20.76 -6.71
C ASP A 526 -17.83 20.59 -7.74
#